data_AF-A0A3M2RXL9-F1
#
_entry.id   AF-A0A3M2RXL9-F1
#
_cell.length_a   1.000
_cell.length_b   1.000
_cell.length_c   1.000
_cell.angle_alpha   90.00
_cell.angle_beta   90.00
_cell.angle_gamma   90.00
#
_symmetry.space_group_name_H-M   'P 1'
#
loop_
_entity.id
_entity.type
_entity.pdbx_description
1 polymer ?
#
loop_
_entity_poly.entity_id
_entity_poly.type
_entity_poly.pdbx_seq_one_letter_code
_entity_poly.pdbx_strand_id
1 'polypeptide(L)'
;MTAFPPVDDAVLQNNPDFSNLYNKLTNVILNPDGSTKEDPAAKERAVVREELDRRRLISAKHHILTRAVATATPSTPPATRPSSRLRAPQNQQQLDTRSQQAPTLPEPLLDLLLVLPPLLDASIPPLPQDTLELLFAHPPLSDLETLLPSLAPLIASNLRSSALGLARIAHPTTNPSYLHRHIASLPSTLSSLRSDLTAAETDLSTHRLRSLATLTSLLQTTSQALSILIRALEAKHGVVARSLEIRAAEVSLHARRYDAEVAIAASSVRRAVYSPEAIAALKNYGAHLRDAKNRGEERVRGLTAELGEYGVGVEGGEGKERMMREMSRVYREMGRQMEDVRGDLDRLNG
;
A
#
# COMPACT_ATOMS: atom_id res chain seq x y z
N MET A 1 8.37 -16.89 -11.76
CA MET A 1 9.59 -17.72 -11.60
C MET A 1 9.86 -18.29 -12.97
N THR A 2 11.01 -18.01 -13.58
CA THR A 2 11.30 -18.46 -14.95
C THR A 2 11.44 -19.98 -14.96
N ALA A 3 10.58 -20.67 -15.72
CA ALA A 3 10.48 -22.13 -15.71
C ALA A 3 11.67 -22.85 -16.38
N PHE A 4 12.53 -22.13 -17.11
CA PHE A 4 13.69 -22.71 -17.78
C PHE A 4 14.99 -22.43 -17.02
N PRO A 5 15.85 -23.44 -16.81
CA PRO A 5 17.18 -23.23 -16.27
C PRO A 5 17.97 -22.30 -17.21
N PRO A 6 18.77 -21.36 -16.68
CA PRO A 6 19.62 -20.52 -17.50
C PRO A 6 20.59 -21.39 -18.29
N VAL A 7 20.62 -21.23 -19.61
CA VAL A 7 21.56 -21.91 -20.50
C VAL A 7 22.75 -20.98 -20.71
N ASP A 8 23.96 -21.51 -20.58
CA ASP A 8 25.19 -20.74 -20.81
C ASP A 8 25.30 -20.28 -22.27
N ASP A 9 25.67 -19.01 -22.48
CA ASP A 9 25.80 -18.39 -23.80
C ASP A 9 26.81 -19.14 -24.71
N ALA A 10 27.81 -19.81 -24.12
CA ALA A 10 28.76 -20.65 -24.85
C ALA A 10 28.09 -21.86 -25.52
N VAL A 11 27.05 -22.43 -24.90
CA VAL A 11 26.30 -23.58 -25.44
C VAL A 11 25.39 -23.14 -26.59
N LEU A 12 24.79 -21.95 -26.48
CA LEU A 12 23.96 -21.35 -27.53
C LEU A 12 24.79 -20.96 -28.77
N GLN A 13 26.05 -20.57 -28.59
CA GLN A 13 26.98 -20.26 -29.69
C GLN A 13 27.53 -21.50 -30.38
N ASN A 14 27.82 -22.56 -29.62
CA ASN A 14 28.38 -23.80 -30.17
C ASN A 14 27.34 -24.67 -30.91
N ASN A 15 26.04 -24.45 -30.67
CA ASN A 15 24.98 -25.21 -31.31
C ASN A 15 23.84 -24.29 -31.80
N PRO A 16 23.92 -23.79 -33.05
CA PRO A 16 22.96 -22.83 -33.58
C PRO A 16 21.55 -23.40 -33.73
N ASP A 17 21.41 -24.70 -33.98
CA ASP A 17 20.11 -25.38 -34.08
C ASP A 17 19.40 -25.43 -32.72
N PHE A 18 20.15 -25.70 -31.66
CA PHE A 18 19.63 -25.65 -30.29
C PHE A 18 19.24 -24.23 -29.88
N SER A 19 20.03 -23.22 -30.24
CA SER A 19 19.69 -21.81 -30.00
C SER A 19 18.37 -21.41 -30.68
N ASN A 20 18.19 -21.82 -31.94
CA ASN A 20 16.96 -21.58 -32.67
C ASN A 20 15.75 -22.28 -32.03
N LEU A 21 15.91 -23.52 -31.56
CA LEU A 21 14.85 -24.27 -30.87
C LEU A 21 14.51 -23.64 -29.51
N TYR A 22 15.52 -23.30 -28.71
CA TYR A 22 15.36 -22.66 -27.41
C TYR A 22 14.65 -21.31 -27.54
N ASN A 23 15.03 -20.49 -28.52
CA ASN A 23 14.37 -19.23 -28.82
C ASN A 23 12.93 -19.42 -29.30
N LYS A 24 12.65 -20.44 -30.14
CA LYS A 24 11.28 -20.75 -30.57
C LYS A 24 10.40 -21.22 -29.42
N LEU A 25 10.90 -22.12 -28.57
CA LEU A 25 10.16 -22.62 -27.41
C LEU A 25 9.89 -21.52 -26.39
N THR A 26 10.89 -20.69 -26.07
CA THR A 26 10.79 -19.64 -25.05
C THR A 26 9.95 -18.45 -25.52
N ASN A 27 10.07 -18.04 -26.78
CA ASN A 27 9.42 -16.82 -27.27
C ASN A 27 8.08 -17.08 -27.96
N VAL A 28 7.94 -18.19 -28.70
CA VAL A 28 6.77 -18.43 -29.57
C VAL A 28 5.77 -19.38 -28.91
N ILE A 29 6.24 -20.46 -28.29
CA ILE A 29 5.36 -21.58 -27.90
C ILE A 29 4.96 -21.51 -26.42
N LEU A 30 5.84 -21.07 -25.53
CA LEU A 30 5.64 -21.14 -24.08
C LEU A 30 5.58 -19.76 -23.42
N ASN A 31 4.84 -19.69 -22.32
CA ASN A 31 4.80 -18.57 -21.37
C ASN A 31 5.96 -18.69 -20.37
N PRO A 32 6.32 -17.60 -19.66
CA PRO A 32 7.41 -17.61 -18.66
C PRO A 32 7.23 -18.64 -17.53
N ASP A 33 5.99 -19.06 -17.27
CA ASP A 33 5.63 -20.08 -16.27
C ASP A 33 5.62 -21.52 -16.87
N GLY A 34 6.06 -21.70 -18.12
CA GLY A 34 6.19 -23.02 -18.78
C GLY A 34 4.90 -23.57 -19.43
N SER A 35 3.79 -22.83 -19.38
CA SER A 35 2.54 -23.20 -20.07
C SER A 35 2.57 -22.86 -21.56
N THR A 36 1.89 -23.62 -22.41
CA THR A 36 1.76 -23.33 -23.83
C THR A 36 0.89 -22.11 -24.09
N LYS A 37 1.32 -21.24 -25.02
CA LYS A 37 0.56 -20.07 -25.49
C LYS A 37 -0.66 -20.47 -26.32
N GLU A 38 -0.55 -21.57 -27.06
CA GLU A 38 -1.63 -22.14 -27.88
C GLU A 38 -2.35 -23.28 -27.13
N ASP A 39 -3.07 -22.95 -26.06
CA ASP A 39 -4.03 -23.90 -25.48
C ASP A 39 -5.45 -23.37 -25.73
N PRO A 40 -6.23 -24.01 -26.63
CA PRO A 40 -7.59 -23.58 -26.95
C PRO A 40 -8.51 -23.63 -25.73
N ALA A 41 -8.23 -24.51 -24.76
CA ALA A 41 -8.99 -24.63 -23.52
C ALA A 41 -8.50 -23.68 -22.42
N ALA A 42 -7.41 -22.92 -22.60
CA ALA A 42 -6.93 -21.98 -21.59
C ALA A 42 -7.92 -20.84 -21.35
N LYS A 43 -8.58 -20.34 -22.41
CA LYS A 43 -9.62 -19.31 -22.28
C LYS A 43 -10.82 -19.85 -21.52
N GLU A 44 -11.28 -21.05 -21.83
CA GLU A 44 -12.37 -21.71 -21.11
C GLU A 44 -12.02 -21.95 -19.64
N ARG A 45 -10.81 -22.43 -19.34
CA ARG A 45 -10.35 -22.63 -17.96
C ARG A 45 -10.19 -21.31 -17.21
N ALA A 46 -9.81 -20.22 -17.88
CA ALA A 46 -9.76 -18.88 -17.27
C ALA A 46 -11.16 -18.40 -16.89
N VAL A 47 -12.15 -18.53 -17.78
CA VAL A 47 -13.56 -18.21 -17.50
C VAL A 47 -14.10 -19.06 -16.34
N VAL A 48 -13.80 -20.35 -16.31
CA VAL A 48 -14.21 -21.24 -15.21
C VAL A 48 -13.55 -20.82 -13.89
N ARG A 49 -12.27 -20.41 -13.91
CA ARG A 49 -11.57 -19.91 -12.72
C ARG A 49 -12.18 -18.62 -12.20
N GLU A 50 -12.48 -17.67 -13.07
CA GLU A 50 -13.14 -16.41 -12.70
C GLU A 50 -14.53 -16.68 -12.08
N GLU A 51 -15.32 -17.57 -12.67
CA GLU A 51 -16.63 -17.93 -12.12
C GLU A 51 -16.52 -18.67 -10.77
N LEU A 52 -15.50 -19.52 -10.62
CA LEU A 52 -15.21 -20.21 -9.36
C LEU A 52 -14.81 -19.20 -8.26
N ASP A 53 -13.93 -18.26 -8.58
CA ASP A 53 -13.49 -17.23 -7.64
C ASP A 53 -14.64 -16.29 -7.26
N ARG A 54 -15.52 -15.95 -8.22
CA ARG A 54 -16.76 -15.20 -7.94
C ARG A 54 -17.65 -15.95 -6.94
N ARG A 55 -17.84 -17.26 -7.12
CA ARG A 55 -18.64 -18.09 -6.21
C ARG A 55 -18.01 -18.23 -4.84
N ARG A 56 -16.68 -18.39 -4.77
CA ARG A 56 -15.93 -18.39 -3.49
C ARG A 56 -16.12 -17.09 -2.74
N LEU A 57 -16.03 -15.95 -3.43
CA LEU A 57 -16.20 -14.63 -2.84
C LEU A 57 -17.62 -14.46 -2.29
N ILE A 58 -18.64 -14.87 -3.05
CA ILE A 58 -20.04 -14.87 -2.61
C ILE A 58 -20.23 -15.76 -1.37
N SER A 59 -19.69 -16.99 -1.40
CA SER A 59 -19.77 -17.92 -0.27
C SER A 59 -19.07 -17.38 0.99
N ALA A 60 -17.90 -16.76 0.83
CA ALA A 60 -17.17 -16.13 1.93
C ALA A 60 -17.94 -14.95 2.52
N LYS A 61 -18.54 -14.10 1.67
CA LYS A 61 -19.44 -13.02 2.11
C LYS A 61 -20.63 -13.56 2.91
N HIS A 62 -21.31 -14.59 2.40
CA HIS A 62 -22.40 -15.23 3.13
C HIS A 62 -21.93 -15.81 4.45
N HIS A 63 -20.79 -16.51 4.47
CA HIS A 63 -20.25 -17.08 5.70
C HIS A 63 -19.91 -16.01 6.74
N ILE A 64 -19.30 -14.89 6.32
CA ILE A 64 -18.99 -13.76 7.20
C ILE A 64 -20.28 -13.11 7.72
N LEU A 65 -21.29 -12.90 6.86
CA LEU A 65 -22.57 -12.33 7.28
C LEU A 65 -23.31 -13.27 8.24
N THR A 66 -23.39 -14.56 7.95
CA THR A 66 -23.99 -15.56 8.85
C THR A 66 -23.26 -15.59 10.19
N ARG A 67 -21.92 -15.55 10.16
CA ARG A 67 -21.11 -15.51 11.38
C ARG A 67 -21.34 -14.21 12.15
N ALA A 68 -21.34 -13.06 11.48
CA ALA A 68 -21.58 -11.75 12.08
C ALA A 68 -22.97 -11.69 12.74
N VAL A 69 -24.01 -12.19 12.07
CA VAL A 69 -25.38 -12.29 12.60
C VAL A 69 -25.41 -13.23 13.82
N ALA A 70 -24.79 -14.41 13.72
CA ALA A 70 -24.70 -15.36 14.83
C ALA A 70 -23.92 -14.80 16.04
N THR A 71 -22.92 -13.95 15.82
CA THR A 71 -22.11 -13.33 16.90
C THR A 71 -22.69 -12.00 17.42
N ALA A 72 -23.56 -11.33 16.65
CA ALA A 72 -24.17 -10.06 17.04
C ALA A 72 -25.46 -10.23 17.87
N THR A 73 -26.05 -11.44 17.90
CA THR A 73 -27.19 -11.76 18.78
C THR A 73 -26.69 -12.45 20.05
N PRO A 74 -26.73 -11.79 21.23
CA PRO A 74 -26.50 -12.48 22.49
C PRO A 74 -27.71 -13.34 22.84
N SER A 75 -27.47 -14.65 22.96
CA SER A 75 -28.27 -15.67 23.66
C SER A 75 -29.78 -15.74 23.37
N THR A 76 -30.18 -16.77 22.61
CA THR A 76 -31.41 -17.53 22.84
C THR A 76 -31.26 -18.90 22.14
N PRO A 77 -31.66 -20.02 22.76
CA PRO A 77 -31.44 -21.36 22.22
C PRO A 77 -32.21 -21.57 20.91
N PRO A 78 -31.75 -22.47 20.03
CA PRO A 78 -32.18 -22.49 18.64
C PRO A 78 -33.61 -23.05 18.50
N ALA A 79 -34.56 -22.16 18.18
CA ALA A 79 -35.77 -22.55 17.48
C ALA A 79 -35.39 -22.92 16.04
N THR A 80 -35.36 -24.21 15.77
CA THR A 80 -35.31 -24.79 14.42
C THR A 80 -36.41 -24.17 13.55
N ARG A 81 -36.02 -23.44 12.51
CA ARG A 81 -36.90 -23.15 11.36
C ARG A 81 -36.36 -23.83 10.11
N PRO A 82 -37.25 -24.37 9.27
CA PRO A 82 -36.93 -25.38 8.28
C PRO A 82 -36.20 -24.77 7.09
N SER A 83 -35.07 -25.37 6.72
CA SER A 83 -34.37 -25.05 5.48
C SER A 83 -35.27 -25.29 4.27
N SER A 84 -35.38 -24.24 3.46
CA SER A 84 -35.92 -24.24 2.11
C SER A 84 -35.31 -25.38 1.29
N ARG A 85 -36.16 -26.29 0.81
CA ARG A 85 -35.79 -27.32 -0.17
C ARG A 85 -35.26 -26.65 -1.43
N LEU A 86 -34.01 -26.95 -1.75
CA LEU A 86 -33.46 -26.78 -3.08
C LEU A 86 -34.24 -27.68 -4.04
N ARG A 87 -34.79 -27.03 -5.07
CA ARG A 87 -35.47 -27.63 -6.22
C ARG A 87 -34.45 -28.42 -7.05
N ALA A 88 -34.59 -29.75 -7.05
CA ALA A 88 -33.93 -30.65 -8.00
C ALA A 88 -34.86 -30.87 -9.23
N PRO A 89 -34.30 -31.17 -10.42
CA PRO A 89 -35.03 -31.08 -11.68
C PRO A 89 -36.01 -32.24 -11.88
N GLN A 90 -37.14 -31.91 -12.52
CA GLN A 90 -38.15 -32.86 -12.95
C GLN A 90 -37.57 -33.82 -14.00
N ASN A 91 -37.36 -35.08 -13.62
CA ASN A 91 -37.52 -36.19 -14.54
C ASN A 91 -38.92 -36.75 -14.35
N GLN A 92 -39.78 -36.45 -15.31
CA GLN A 92 -41.08 -37.08 -15.50
C GLN A 92 -40.84 -38.53 -15.93
N GLN A 93 -41.04 -39.47 -15.02
CA GLN A 93 -41.35 -40.86 -15.36
C GLN A 93 -42.13 -41.49 -14.21
N GLN A 94 -43.44 -41.59 -14.45
CA GLN A 94 -44.37 -42.63 -13.99
C GLN A 94 -44.22 -43.13 -12.55
N LEU A 95 -45.07 -42.61 -11.67
CA LEU A 95 -45.64 -43.40 -10.58
C LEU A 95 -47.16 -43.23 -10.62
N ASP A 96 -47.77 -44.16 -11.33
CA ASP A 96 -49.17 -44.52 -11.15
C ASP A 96 -49.42 -44.92 -9.69
N THR A 97 -50.44 -44.31 -9.09
CA THR A 97 -51.32 -44.87 -8.07
C THR A 97 -50.69 -45.78 -6.99
N ARG A 98 -50.12 -45.16 -5.96
CA ARG A 98 -50.24 -45.64 -4.57
C ARG A 98 -50.66 -44.49 -3.65
N SER A 99 -51.90 -44.06 -3.82
CA SER A 99 -52.72 -43.59 -2.70
C SER A 99 -53.01 -44.76 -1.77
N GLN A 100 -51.98 -45.26 -1.08
CA GLN A 100 -52.14 -46.14 0.08
C GLN A 100 -52.14 -45.22 1.30
N GLN A 101 -53.35 -44.87 1.72
CA GLN A 101 -53.74 -44.47 3.08
C GLN A 101 -52.56 -44.06 3.97
N ALA A 102 -52.32 -42.75 4.10
CA ALA A 102 -51.74 -42.29 5.36
C ALA A 102 -52.75 -42.68 6.45
N PRO A 103 -52.41 -43.57 7.40
CA PRO A 103 -53.29 -43.76 8.54
C PRO A 103 -53.39 -42.40 9.20
N THR A 104 -54.60 -41.88 9.36
CA THR A 104 -54.85 -40.75 10.25
C THR A 104 -54.35 -41.19 11.62
N LEU A 105 -53.13 -40.78 11.98
CA LEU A 105 -52.55 -41.05 13.28
C LEU A 105 -53.55 -40.53 14.31
N PRO A 106 -54.01 -41.37 15.26
CA PRO A 106 -54.84 -40.90 16.36
C PRO A 106 -54.23 -39.65 16.99
N GLU A 107 -55.03 -38.60 17.20
CA GLU A 107 -54.66 -37.35 17.88
C GLU A 107 -53.80 -37.58 19.14
N PRO A 108 -54.10 -38.54 20.04
CA PRO A 108 -53.25 -38.81 21.22
C PRO A 108 -51.84 -39.32 20.89
N LEU A 109 -51.59 -39.92 19.72
CA LEU A 109 -50.24 -40.33 19.30
C LEU A 109 -49.41 -39.13 18.81
N LEU A 110 -50.04 -38.13 18.22
CA LEU A 110 -49.37 -36.93 17.76
C LEU A 110 -48.88 -36.09 18.95
N ASP A 111 -49.75 -35.91 19.95
CA ASP A 111 -49.43 -35.22 21.19
C ASP A 111 -48.31 -35.93 21.95
N LEU A 112 -48.36 -37.27 22.00
CA LEU A 112 -47.30 -38.07 22.61
C LEU A 112 -45.95 -37.93 21.87
N LEU A 113 -45.94 -37.95 20.53
CA LEU A 113 -44.74 -37.77 19.72
C LEU A 113 -44.14 -36.36 19.83
N LEU A 114 -44.95 -35.37 20.22
CA LEU A 114 -44.51 -33.99 20.44
C LEU A 114 -43.89 -33.80 21.84
N VAL A 115 -44.40 -34.52 22.85
CA VAL A 115 -43.98 -34.42 24.26
C VAL A 115 -42.79 -35.34 24.60
N LEU A 116 -42.62 -36.48 23.93
CA LEU A 116 -41.54 -37.44 24.21
C LEU A 116 -40.11 -36.95 23.88
N PRO A 117 -39.84 -36.29 22.75
CA PRO A 117 -38.49 -35.86 22.37
C PRO A 117 -37.75 -35.01 23.43
N PRO A 118 -38.37 -33.97 24.05
CA PRO A 118 -37.70 -33.20 25.10
C PRO A 118 -37.50 -34.00 26.41
N LEU A 119 -38.24 -35.09 26.63
CA LEU A 119 -38.04 -35.96 27.80
C LEU A 119 -36.92 -37.00 27.58
N LEU A 120 -36.55 -37.28 26.33
CA LEU A 120 -35.50 -38.22 25.95
C LEU A 120 -34.15 -37.58 25.65
N ASP A 121 -34.07 -36.25 25.63
CA ASP A 121 -32.84 -35.53 25.34
C ASP A 121 -31.89 -35.59 26.54
N ALA A 122 -30.77 -36.30 26.38
CA ALA A 122 -29.74 -36.46 27.41
C ALA A 122 -29.02 -35.14 27.78
N SER A 123 -29.27 -34.05 27.05
CA SER A 123 -28.75 -32.72 27.36
C SER A 123 -29.62 -31.92 28.33
N ILE A 124 -30.83 -32.37 28.64
CA ILE A 124 -31.78 -31.71 29.54
C ILE A 124 -31.64 -32.30 30.96
N PRO A 125 -31.55 -31.46 32.02
CA PRO A 125 -31.45 -31.95 33.38
C PRO A 125 -32.68 -32.80 33.77
N PRO A 126 -32.52 -33.88 34.55
CA PRO A 126 -33.63 -34.74 34.94
C PRO A 126 -34.67 -33.96 35.75
N LEU A 127 -35.95 -34.15 35.42
CA LEU A 127 -37.05 -33.47 36.11
C LEU A 127 -37.22 -34.00 37.56
N PRO A 128 -37.69 -33.16 38.51
CA PRO A 128 -38.01 -33.59 39.87
C PRO A 128 -39.04 -34.73 39.89
N GLN A 129 -38.89 -35.67 40.83
CA GLN A 129 -39.69 -36.89 40.88
C GLN A 129 -41.20 -36.63 41.01
N ASP A 130 -41.61 -35.65 41.81
CA ASP A 130 -43.01 -35.24 41.96
C ASP A 130 -43.65 -34.78 40.64
N THR A 131 -42.85 -34.12 39.78
CA THR A 131 -43.32 -33.66 38.47
C THR A 131 -43.41 -34.78 37.44
N LEU A 132 -42.55 -35.80 37.57
CA LEU A 132 -42.64 -37.01 36.74
C LEU A 132 -43.90 -37.81 37.11
N GLU A 133 -44.21 -37.96 38.40
CA GLU A 133 -45.41 -38.64 38.87
C GLU A 133 -46.69 -37.96 38.36
N LEU A 134 -46.73 -36.62 38.38
CA LEU A 134 -47.84 -35.85 37.79
C LEU A 134 -47.93 -36.01 36.27
N LEU A 135 -46.79 -36.04 35.55
CA LEU A 135 -46.77 -36.24 34.10
C LEU A 135 -47.25 -37.63 33.69
N PHE A 136 -46.90 -38.68 34.44
CA PHE A 136 -47.36 -40.05 34.17
C PHE A 136 -48.80 -40.32 34.61
N ALA A 137 -49.36 -39.50 35.50
CA ALA A 137 -50.75 -39.61 35.95
C ALA A 137 -51.78 -39.02 34.94
N HIS A 138 -51.32 -38.32 33.90
CA HIS A 138 -52.18 -37.62 32.95
C HIS A 138 -51.93 -38.06 31.49
N PRO A 139 -52.97 -38.07 30.63
CA PRO A 139 -52.79 -38.33 29.21
C PRO A 139 -51.96 -37.21 28.57
N PRO A 140 -51.11 -37.51 27.58
CA PRO A 140 -51.03 -38.76 26.81
C PRO A 140 -50.07 -39.82 27.38
N LEU A 141 -49.38 -39.55 28.50
CA LEU A 141 -48.37 -40.46 29.08
C LEU A 141 -48.99 -41.58 29.92
N SER A 142 -50.14 -41.33 30.55
CA SER A 142 -50.92 -42.37 31.25
C SER A 142 -51.34 -43.51 30.33
N ASP A 143 -51.61 -43.18 29.06
CA ASP A 143 -52.15 -44.10 28.07
C ASP A 143 -51.05 -44.75 27.22
N LEU A 144 -49.77 -44.52 27.57
CA LEU A 144 -48.60 -44.98 26.82
C LEU A 144 -48.62 -46.48 26.59
N GLU A 145 -49.02 -47.29 27.58
CA GLU A 145 -49.10 -48.75 27.44
C GLU A 145 -50.13 -49.18 26.39
N THR A 146 -51.23 -48.43 26.26
CA THR A 146 -52.28 -48.69 25.26
C THR A 146 -51.88 -48.21 23.85
N LEU A 147 -51.06 -47.16 23.78
CA LEU A 147 -50.58 -46.54 22.54
C LEU A 147 -49.30 -47.21 22.01
N LEU A 148 -48.53 -47.90 22.85
CA LEU A 148 -47.27 -48.57 22.51
C LEU A 148 -47.38 -49.58 21.36
N PRO A 149 -48.42 -50.43 21.24
CA PRO A 149 -48.59 -51.34 20.10
C PRO A 149 -48.71 -50.62 18.76
N SER A 150 -49.20 -49.37 18.75
CA SER A 150 -49.33 -48.54 17.55
C SER A 150 -48.07 -47.71 17.27
N LEU A 151 -47.31 -47.33 18.29
CA LEU A 151 -46.03 -46.62 18.18
C LEU A 151 -44.86 -47.52 17.80
N ALA A 152 -44.80 -48.72 18.36
CA ALA A 152 -43.74 -49.69 18.11
C ALA A 152 -43.47 -49.93 16.61
N PRO A 153 -44.47 -50.17 15.73
CA PRO A 153 -44.21 -50.33 14.29
C PRO A 153 -43.72 -49.04 13.63
N LEU A 154 -44.19 -47.86 14.07
CA LEU A 154 -43.76 -46.57 13.55
C LEU A 154 -42.29 -46.29 13.92
N ILE A 155 -41.94 -46.47 15.19
CA ILE A 155 -40.57 -46.33 15.70
C ILE A 155 -39.64 -47.33 15.01
N ALA A 156 -40.04 -48.61 14.91
CA ALA A 156 -39.25 -49.63 14.24
C ALA A 156 -39.03 -49.31 12.75
N SER A 157 -40.05 -48.80 12.05
CA SER A 157 -39.92 -48.38 10.66
C SER A 157 -38.99 -47.18 10.49
N ASN A 158 -39.08 -46.20 11.40
CA ASN A 158 -38.24 -45.01 11.39
C ASN A 158 -36.78 -45.38 11.68
N LEU A 159 -36.53 -46.16 12.74
CA LEU A 159 -35.20 -46.66 13.08
C LEU A 159 -34.60 -47.54 11.97
N ARG A 160 -35.40 -48.36 11.30
CA ARG A 160 -34.95 -49.14 10.15
C ARG A 160 -34.60 -48.24 8.96
N SER A 161 -35.40 -47.19 8.72
CA SER A 161 -35.14 -46.23 7.65
C SER A 161 -33.87 -45.40 7.89
N SER A 162 -33.64 -44.97 9.14
CA SER A 162 -32.44 -44.22 9.52
C SER A 162 -31.21 -45.11 9.50
N ALA A 163 -31.30 -46.35 9.99
CA ALA A 163 -30.22 -47.33 9.88
C ALA A 163 -29.86 -47.64 8.43
N LEU A 164 -30.84 -47.77 7.53
CA LEU A 164 -30.57 -47.95 6.09
C LEU A 164 -29.94 -46.70 5.46
N GLY A 165 -30.34 -45.50 5.90
CA GLY A 165 -29.70 -44.25 5.51
C GLY A 165 -28.23 -44.19 5.91
N LEU A 166 -27.93 -44.54 7.16
CA LEU A 166 -26.55 -44.62 7.67
C LEU A 166 -25.74 -45.70 6.95
N ALA A 167 -26.32 -46.88 6.70
CA ALA A 167 -25.66 -47.95 5.95
C ALA A 167 -25.30 -47.52 4.52
N ARG A 168 -26.14 -46.72 3.86
CA ARG A 168 -25.87 -46.14 2.54
C ARG A 168 -24.73 -45.12 2.57
N ILE A 169 -24.64 -44.31 3.62
CA ILE A 169 -23.54 -43.34 3.79
C ILE A 169 -22.23 -44.07 4.04
N ALA A 170 -22.23 -45.09 4.88
CA ALA A 170 -21.04 -45.89 5.19
C ALA A 170 -20.60 -46.76 4.00
N HIS A 171 -21.54 -47.24 3.17
CA HIS A 171 -21.26 -48.11 2.03
C HIS A 171 -21.93 -47.56 0.75
N PRO A 172 -21.38 -46.48 0.16
CA PRO A 172 -22.00 -45.81 -0.99
C PRO A 172 -21.99 -46.65 -2.26
N THR A 173 -21.10 -47.64 -2.36
CA THR A 173 -20.94 -48.51 -3.53
C THR A 173 -21.78 -49.79 -3.46
N THR A 174 -22.42 -50.08 -2.32
CA THR A 174 -23.21 -51.30 -2.15
C THR A 174 -24.61 -51.14 -2.75
N ASN A 175 -25.06 -52.17 -3.47
CA ASN A 175 -26.41 -52.19 -4.05
C ASN A 175 -27.49 -52.06 -2.95
N PRO A 176 -28.53 -51.21 -3.16
CA PRO A 176 -29.56 -50.92 -2.16
C PRO A 176 -30.24 -52.16 -1.56
N SER A 177 -30.33 -53.25 -2.33
CA SER A 177 -30.96 -54.51 -1.92
C SER A 177 -30.21 -55.21 -0.77
N TYR A 178 -28.89 -55.04 -0.69
CA TYR A 178 -28.04 -55.70 0.30
C TYR A 178 -27.67 -54.80 1.50
N LEU A 179 -28.07 -53.52 1.50
CA LEU A 179 -27.75 -52.57 2.57
C LEU A 179 -28.23 -53.02 3.95
N HIS A 180 -29.34 -53.77 4.03
CA HIS A 180 -29.87 -54.27 5.29
C HIS A 180 -28.90 -55.19 6.05
N ARG A 181 -28.01 -55.90 5.33
CA ARG A 181 -27.02 -56.80 5.94
C ARG A 181 -25.93 -56.04 6.70
N HIS A 182 -25.68 -54.79 6.30
CA HIS A 182 -24.67 -53.93 6.91
C HIS A 182 -25.16 -53.17 8.15
N ILE A 183 -26.45 -53.26 8.50
CA ILE A 183 -27.01 -52.59 9.68
C ILE A 183 -26.34 -53.09 10.96
N ALA A 184 -26.09 -54.40 11.08
CA ALA A 184 -25.46 -54.98 12.26
C ALA A 184 -23.97 -54.59 12.41
N SER A 185 -23.29 -54.28 11.30
CA SER A 185 -21.89 -53.83 11.30
C SER A 185 -21.73 -52.31 11.49
N LEU A 186 -22.81 -51.52 11.49
CA LEU A 186 -22.74 -50.07 11.64
C LEU A 186 -21.97 -49.63 12.90
N PRO A 187 -22.21 -50.21 14.10
CA PRO A 187 -21.50 -49.78 15.30
C PRO A 187 -20.00 -50.00 15.22
N SER A 188 -19.54 -51.12 14.67
CA SER A 188 -18.11 -51.42 14.52
C SER A 188 -17.45 -50.51 13.48
N THR A 189 -18.13 -50.24 12.35
CA THR A 189 -17.63 -49.27 11.35
C THR A 189 -17.55 -47.86 11.91
N LEU A 190 -18.49 -47.46 12.77
CA LEU A 190 -18.44 -46.15 13.43
C LEU A 190 -17.28 -46.07 14.42
N SER A 191 -17.05 -47.11 15.22
CA SER A 191 -15.90 -47.13 16.14
C SER A 191 -14.58 -47.09 15.39
N SER A 192 -14.44 -47.80 14.26
CA SER A 192 -13.22 -47.76 13.44
C SER A 192 -13.03 -46.39 12.79
N LEU A 193 -14.09 -45.79 12.23
CA LEU A 193 -14.00 -44.44 11.66
C LEU A 193 -13.63 -43.39 12.72
N ARG A 194 -14.14 -43.54 13.95
CA ARG A 194 -13.74 -42.66 15.07
C ARG A 194 -12.27 -42.87 15.43
N SER A 195 -11.79 -44.10 15.55
CA SER A 195 -10.38 -44.35 15.83
C SER A 195 -9.47 -43.82 14.72
N ASP A 196 -9.84 -44.05 13.46
CA ASP A 196 -9.08 -43.60 12.28
C ASP A 196 -9.04 -42.08 12.20
N LEU A 197 -10.16 -41.41 12.49
CA LEU A 197 -10.20 -39.95 12.56
C LEU A 197 -9.27 -39.43 13.66
N THR A 198 -9.35 -39.99 14.87
CA THR A 198 -8.47 -39.56 15.97
C THR A 198 -6.99 -39.81 15.65
N ALA A 199 -6.66 -40.93 15.01
CA ALA A 199 -5.30 -41.24 14.57
C ALA A 199 -4.81 -40.26 13.49
N ALA A 200 -5.64 -39.97 12.49
CA ALA A 200 -5.33 -39.02 11.44
C ALA A 200 -5.15 -37.58 11.99
N GLU A 201 -5.94 -37.18 12.98
CA GLU A 201 -5.77 -35.90 13.67
C GLU A 201 -4.44 -35.84 14.41
N THR A 202 -4.08 -36.91 15.14
CA THR A 202 -2.79 -36.99 15.84
C THR A 202 -1.63 -36.97 14.86
N ASP A 203 -1.69 -37.74 13.77
CA ASP A 203 -0.64 -37.80 12.75
C ASP A 203 -0.46 -36.45 12.06
N LEU A 204 -1.55 -35.79 11.68
CA LEU A 204 -1.50 -34.46 11.09
C LEU A 204 -0.89 -33.44 12.05
N SER A 205 -1.22 -33.51 13.35
CA SER A 205 -0.64 -32.62 14.36
C SER A 205 0.87 -32.83 14.51
N THR A 206 1.34 -34.09 14.51
CA THR A 206 2.76 -34.43 14.64
C THR A 206 3.54 -34.04 13.39
N HIS A 207 3.00 -34.28 12.20
CA HIS A 207 3.59 -33.83 10.94
C HIS A 207 3.72 -32.30 10.88
N ARG A 208 2.69 -31.56 11.33
CA ARG A 208 2.76 -30.09 11.43
C ARG A 208 3.87 -29.66 12.36
N LEU A 209 3.96 -30.22 13.57
CA LEU A 209 5.02 -29.89 14.52
C LEU A 209 6.42 -30.20 13.96
N ARG A 210 6.58 -31.36 13.30
CA ARG A 210 7.84 -31.74 12.66
C ARG A 210 8.22 -30.78 11.54
N SER A 211 7.27 -30.39 10.69
CA SER A 211 7.53 -29.43 9.60
C SER A 211 7.95 -28.06 10.15
N LEU A 212 7.29 -27.58 11.21
CA LEU A 212 7.66 -26.33 11.87
C LEU A 212 9.06 -26.40 12.47
N ALA A 213 9.41 -27.50 13.14
CA ALA A 213 10.76 -27.71 13.67
C ALA A 213 11.85 -27.75 12.58
N THR A 214 11.56 -28.35 11.42
CA THR A 214 12.50 -28.33 10.30
C THR A 214 12.67 -26.93 9.70
N LEU A 215 11.59 -26.16 9.59
CA LEU A 215 11.63 -24.79 9.08
C LEU A 215 12.38 -23.85 10.02
N THR A 216 12.20 -23.99 11.33
CA THR A 216 12.95 -23.18 12.31
C THR A 216 14.44 -23.52 12.27
N SER A 217 14.80 -24.80 12.14
CA SER A 217 16.19 -25.21 11.96
C SER A 217 16.79 -24.65 10.67
N LEU A 218 16.07 -24.69 9.55
CA LEU A 218 16.50 -24.09 8.30
C LEU A 218 16.69 -22.57 8.45
N LEU A 219 15.74 -21.86 9.04
CA LEU A 219 15.87 -20.42 9.29
C LEU A 219 17.10 -20.10 10.15
N GLN A 220 17.37 -20.90 11.17
CA GLN A 220 18.54 -20.72 12.02
C GLN A 220 19.86 -20.97 11.29
N THR A 221 19.94 -21.98 10.42
CA THR A 221 21.13 -22.22 9.60
C THR A 221 21.35 -21.12 8.58
N THR A 222 20.28 -20.61 7.94
CA THR A 222 20.38 -19.49 7.00
C THR A 222 20.81 -18.19 7.68
N SER A 223 20.30 -17.89 8.88
CA SER A 223 20.71 -16.69 9.63
C SER A 223 22.18 -16.78 10.06
N GLN A 224 22.65 -17.96 10.46
CA GLN A 224 24.06 -18.21 10.75
C GLN A 224 24.93 -18.01 9.51
N ALA A 225 24.55 -18.58 8.36
CA ALA A 225 25.28 -18.42 7.11
C ALA A 225 25.37 -16.94 6.68
N LEU A 226 24.26 -16.20 6.76
CA LEU A 226 24.25 -14.76 6.47
C LEU A 226 25.13 -13.97 7.44
N SER A 227 25.12 -14.31 8.74
CA SER A 227 25.98 -13.63 9.72
C SER A 227 27.47 -13.85 9.43
N ILE A 228 27.85 -15.04 8.97
CA ILE A 228 29.24 -15.37 8.58
C ILE A 228 29.62 -14.60 7.31
N LEU A 229 28.71 -14.54 6.34
CA LEU A 229 28.92 -13.77 5.10
C LEU A 229 29.12 -12.29 5.40
N ILE A 230 28.27 -11.69 6.24
CA ILE A 230 28.39 -10.29 6.66
C ILE A 230 29.75 -10.06 7.33
N ARG A 231 30.15 -10.91 8.28
CA ARG A 231 31.46 -10.81 8.93
C ARG A 231 32.62 -10.93 7.94
N ALA A 232 32.51 -11.79 6.93
CA ALA A 232 33.52 -11.92 5.89
C ALA A 232 33.60 -10.64 5.02
N LEU A 233 32.45 -10.05 4.67
CA LEU A 233 32.40 -8.77 3.94
C LEU A 233 32.95 -7.63 4.79
N GLU A 234 32.62 -7.56 6.07
CA GLU A 234 33.18 -6.58 7.00
C GLU A 234 34.68 -6.75 7.17
N ALA A 235 35.19 -7.99 7.25
CA ALA A 235 36.62 -8.25 7.33
C ALA A 235 37.37 -7.80 6.05
N LYS A 236 36.77 -7.97 4.87
CA LYS A 236 37.39 -7.59 3.59
C LYS A 236 37.27 -6.10 3.29
N HIS A 237 36.12 -5.50 3.53
CA HIS A 237 35.80 -4.15 3.09
C HIS A 237 35.73 -3.14 4.23
N GLY A 238 35.55 -3.58 5.48
CA GLY A 238 35.43 -2.68 6.63
C GLY A 238 36.70 -1.89 6.93
N VAL A 239 37.88 -2.49 6.76
CA VAL A 239 39.16 -1.78 6.93
C VAL A 239 39.35 -0.73 5.83
N VAL A 240 39.04 -1.08 4.58
CA VAL A 240 39.12 -0.16 3.43
C VAL A 240 38.15 1.01 3.62
N ALA A 241 36.89 0.75 3.95
CA ALA A 241 35.88 1.78 4.22
C ALA A 241 36.33 2.74 5.34
N ARG A 242 36.75 2.22 6.50
CA ARG A 242 37.25 3.04 7.61
C ARG A 242 38.50 3.85 7.23
N SER A 243 39.41 3.27 6.46
CA SER A 243 40.60 4.00 5.99
C SER A 243 40.26 5.14 5.03
N LEU A 244 39.26 4.96 4.15
CA LEU A 244 38.79 6.00 3.23
C LEU A 244 38.06 7.10 4.00
N GLU A 245 37.26 6.76 5.01
CA GLU A 245 36.61 7.72 5.90
C GLU A 245 37.64 8.59 6.63
N ILE A 246 38.68 7.98 7.21
CA ILE A 246 39.76 8.72 7.89
C ILE A 246 40.50 9.64 6.91
N ARG A 247 40.83 9.16 5.70
CA ARG A 247 41.48 9.98 4.67
C ARG A 247 40.60 11.14 4.22
N ALA A 248 39.30 10.91 4.02
CA ALA A 248 38.36 11.97 3.69
C ALA A 248 38.27 13.02 4.81
N ALA A 249 38.25 12.58 6.07
CA ALA A 249 38.28 13.46 7.22
C ALA A 249 39.59 14.27 7.29
N GLU A 250 40.74 13.64 7.05
CA GLU A 250 42.05 14.31 6.99
C GLU A 250 42.10 15.38 5.89
N VAL A 251 41.69 15.06 4.66
CA VAL A 251 41.63 16.03 3.56
C VAL A 251 40.68 17.19 3.88
N SER A 252 39.52 16.91 4.48
CA SER A 252 38.57 17.96 4.88
C SER A 252 39.15 18.89 5.94
N LEU A 253 39.97 18.36 6.86
CA LEU A 253 40.64 19.13 7.88
C LEU A 253 41.76 20.00 7.27
N HIS A 254 42.52 19.46 6.31
CA HIS A 254 43.49 20.23 5.55
C HIS A 254 42.84 21.37 4.78
N ALA A 255 41.74 21.12 4.07
CA ALA A 255 40.99 22.17 3.37
C ALA A 255 40.56 23.30 4.31
N ARG A 256 39.98 22.96 5.48
CA ARG A 256 39.61 23.95 6.50
C ARG A 256 40.79 24.74 7.06
N ARG A 257 41.95 24.09 7.23
CA ARG A 257 43.19 24.77 7.65
C ARG A 257 43.65 25.75 6.58
N TYR A 258 43.68 25.33 5.32
CA TYR A 258 44.06 26.21 4.21
C TYR A 258 43.09 27.38 4.05
N ASP A 259 41.78 27.16 4.19
CA ASP A 259 40.81 28.27 4.16
C ASP A 259 41.08 29.29 5.28
N ALA A 260 41.39 28.81 6.49
CA ALA A 260 41.76 29.68 7.60
C ALA A 260 43.09 30.41 7.36
N GLU A 261 44.11 29.73 6.84
CA GLU A 261 45.41 30.32 6.48
C GLU A 261 45.27 31.38 5.38
N VAL A 262 44.47 31.10 4.35
CA VAL A 262 44.15 32.05 3.27
C VAL A 262 43.39 33.25 3.83
N ALA A 263 42.44 33.06 4.75
CA ALA A 263 41.73 34.16 5.39
C ALA A 263 42.68 35.05 6.21
N ILE A 264 43.62 34.45 6.96
CA ILE A 264 44.63 35.17 7.72
C ILE A 264 45.57 35.93 6.77
N ALA A 265 46.09 35.28 5.73
CA ALA A 265 46.95 35.90 4.72
C ALA A 265 46.24 37.03 3.96
N ALA A 266 44.97 36.86 3.60
CA ALA A 266 44.18 37.92 2.98
C ALA A 266 43.99 39.10 3.93
N SER A 267 43.77 38.85 5.23
CA SER A 267 43.65 39.91 6.23
C SER A 267 44.96 40.66 6.44
N SER A 268 46.11 39.97 6.41
CA SER A 268 47.43 40.59 6.57
C SER A 268 47.80 41.44 5.35
N VAL A 269 47.55 40.94 4.13
CA VAL A 269 47.73 41.71 2.88
C VAL A 269 46.80 42.92 2.87
N ARG A 270 45.53 42.76 3.27
CA ARG A 270 44.59 43.89 3.36
C ARG A 270 45.08 44.95 4.33
N ARG A 271 45.61 44.54 5.49
CA ARG A 271 46.18 45.47 6.49
C ARG A 271 47.45 46.16 5.98
N ALA A 272 48.27 45.49 5.15
CA ALA A 272 49.44 46.09 4.53
C ALA A 272 49.08 47.12 3.45
N VAL A 273 48.09 46.82 2.59
CA VAL A 273 47.63 47.73 1.53
C VAL A 273 46.85 48.91 2.10
N TYR A 274 45.93 48.67 3.03
CA TYR A 274 45.14 49.68 3.70
C TYR A 274 45.74 50.01 5.07
N SER A 275 46.93 50.62 5.06
CA SER A 275 47.52 51.17 6.26
C SER A 275 46.58 52.25 6.86
N PRO A 276 46.60 52.48 8.19
CA PRO A 276 45.74 53.49 8.81
C PRO A 276 45.98 54.88 8.21
N GLU A 277 47.22 55.17 7.81
CA GLU A 277 47.59 56.38 7.08
C GLU A 277 46.96 56.43 5.69
N ALA A 278 47.00 55.33 4.92
CA ALA A 278 46.34 55.27 3.62
C ALA A 278 44.81 55.43 3.74
N ILE A 279 44.19 54.83 4.75
CA ILE A 279 42.76 55.01 5.04
C ILE A 279 42.47 56.48 5.40
N ALA A 280 43.29 57.12 6.24
CA ALA A 280 43.14 58.52 6.59
C ALA A 280 43.32 59.44 5.37
N ALA A 281 44.32 59.18 4.53
CA ALA A 281 44.56 59.90 3.28
C ALA A 281 43.40 59.74 2.31
N LEU A 282 42.85 58.54 2.13
CA LEU A 282 41.67 58.29 1.29
C LEU A 282 40.43 59.00 1.82
N LYS A 283 40.22 59.02 3.15
CA LYS A 283 39.13 59.79 3.78
C LYS A 283 39.29 61.29 3.54
N ASN A 284 40.48 61.82 3.72
CA ASN A 284 40.79 63.23 3.49
C ASN A 284 40.63 63.61 2.01
N TYR A 285 41.10 62.76 1.11
CA TYR A 285 40.91 62.94 -0.34
C TYR A 285 39.42 62.91 -0.71
N GLY A 286 38.65 61.98 -0.14
CA GLY A 286 37.19 61.93 -0.31
C GLY A 286 36.48 63.18 0.20
N ALA A 287 36.90 63.72 1.36
CA ALA A 287 36.39 65.00 1.87
C ALA A 287 36.75 66.16 0.94
N HIS A 288 38.02 66.23 0.49
CA HIS A 288 38.47 67.24 -0.46
C HIS A 288 37.71 67.18 -1.78
N LEU A 289 37.46 65.99 -2.33
CA LEU A 289 36.66 65.81 -3.55
C LEU A 289 35.22 66.28 -3.34
N ARG A 290 34.63 66.03 -2.17
CA ARG A 290 33.28 66.50 -1.83
C ARG A 290 33.24 68.02 -1.73
N ASP A 291 34.21 68.63 -1.08
CA ASP A 291 34.30 70.09 -0.98
C ASP A 291 34.59 70.72 -2.35
N ALA A 292 35.44 70.11 -3.16
CA ALA A 292 35.71 70.56 -4.52
C ALA A 292 34.46 70.48 -5.40
N LYS A 293 33.65 69.41 -5.25
CA LYS A 293 32.36 69.28 -5.90
C LYS A 293 31.41 70.39 -5.45
N ASN A 294 31.25 70.60 -4.15
CA ASN A 294 30.37 71.65 -3.61
C ASN A 294 30.79 73.04 -4.08
N ARG A 295 32.10 73.35 -4.05
CA ARG A 295 32.64 74.61 -4.59
C ARG A 295 32.39 74.75 -6.09
N GLY A 296 32.49 73.65 -6.85
CA GLY A 296 32.14 73.63 -8.26
C GLY A 296 30.66 73.95 -8.49
N GLU A 297 29.78 73.30 -7.73
CA GLU A 297 28.34 73.55 -7.77
C GLU A 297 27.98 74.99 -7.36
N GLU A 298 28.62 75.52 -6.33
CA GLU A 298 28.44 76.91 -5.89
C GLU A 298 28.92 77.92 -6.92
N ARG A 299 30.09 77.69 -7.56
CA ARG A 299 30.56 78.53 -8.67
C ARG A 299 29.63 78.48 -9.86
N VAL A 300 29.12 77.30 -10.21
CA VAL A 300 28.12 77.16 -11.27
C VAL A 300 26.87 77.95 -10.90
N ARG A 301 26.35 77.80 -9.67
CA ARG A 301 25.19 78.58 -9.19
C ARG A 301 25.44 80.08 -9.22
N GLY A 302 26.60 80.53 -8.76
CA GLY A 302 27.00 81.95 -8.78
C GLY A 302 27.06 82.50 -10.20
N LEU A 303 27.77 81.83 -11.11
CA LEU A 303 27.85 82.23 -12.52
C LEU A 303 26.48 82.20 -13.20
N THR A 304 25.61 81.23 -12.88
CA THR A 304 24.24 81.22 -13.40
C THR A 304 23.40 82.38 -12.87
N ALA A 305 23.62 82.81 -11.62
CA ALA A 305 22.94 83.96 -11.04
C ALA A 305 23.44 85.28 -11.68
N GLU A 306 24.76 85.43 -11.84
CA GLU A 306 25.36 86.58 -12.55
C GLU A 306 24.84 86.67 -13.98
N LEU A 307 24.85 85.56 -14.73
CA LEU A 307 24.25 85.50 -16.07
C LEU A 307 22.76 85.89 -16.04
N GLY A 308 22.04 85.48 -15.00
CA GLY A 308 20.65 85.90 -14.78
C GLY A 308 20.47 87.40 -14.53
N GLU A 309 21.40 88.06 -13.82
CA GLU A 309 21.38 89.53 -13.65
C GLU A 309 21.56 90.27 -14.98
N TYR A 310 22.36 89.70 -15.90
CA TYR A 310 22.49 90.19 -17.27
C TYR A 310 21.29 89.81 -18.17
N GLY A 311 20.26 89.15 -17.62
CA GLY A 311 19.05 88.75 -18.33
C GLY A 311 19.19 87.45 -19.13
N VAL A 312 20.36 86.79 -19.07
CA VAL A 312 20.65 85.55 -19.81
C VAL A 312 20.03 84.36 -19.07
N GLY A 313 19.04 83.72 -19.69
CA GLY A 313 18.43 82.48 -19.17
C GLY A 313 17.37 82.68 -18.07
N VAL A 314 16.92 83.92 -17.83
CA VAL A 314 15.80 84.24 -16.93
C VAL A 314 14.57 84.63 -17.75
N GLU A 315 13.42 83.97 -17.52
CA GLU A 315 12.15 84.31 -18.19
C GLU A 315 11.77 85.77 -17.92
N GLY A 316 11.63 86.57 -18.99
CA GLY A 316 11.38 88.01 -18.93
C GLY A 316 12.63 88.91 -18.88
N GLY A 317 13.83 88.35 -18.83
CA GLY A 317 15.12 89.07 -18.83
C GLY A 317 15.64 89.46 -20.22
N GLU A 318 15.02 88.98 -21.30
CA GLU A 318 15.50 89.13 -22.69
C GLU A 318 15.75 90.58 -23.13
N GLY A 319 14.98 91.54 -22.58
CA GLY A 319 15.14 92.96 -22.88
C GLY A 319 16.47 93.53 -22.36
N LYS A 320 16.87 93.15 -21.15
CA LYS A 320 18.14 93.58 -20.54
C LYS A 320 19.34 92.90 -21.21
N GLU A 321 19.19 91.63 -21.58
CA GLU A 321 20.21 90.89 -22.33
C GLU A 321 20.47 91.52 -23.71
N ARG A 322 19.40 91.86 -24.46
CA ARG A 322 19.51 92.55 -25.75
C ARG A 322 20.14 93.93 -25.62
N MET A 323 19.73 94.71 -24.62
CA MET A 323 20.30 96.03 -24.35
C MET A 323 21.78 95.96 -23.98
N MET A 324 22.21 95.02 -23.14
CA MET A 324 23.63 94.81 -22.78
C MET A 324 24.47 94.31 -23.96
N ARG A 325 23.90 93.47 -24.85
CA ARG A 325 24.54 93.08 -26.12
C ARG A 325 24.68 94.25 -27.09
N GLU A 326 23.69 95.12 -27.16
CA GLU A 326 23.75 96.34 -27.98
C GLU A 326 24.75 97.35 -27.39
N MET A 327 24.75 97.57 -26.07
CA MET A 327 25.71 98.46 -25.40
C MET A 327 27.15 97.97 -25.57
N SER A 328 27.43 96.66 -25.44
CA SER A 328 28.77 96.13 -25.68
C SER A 328 29.20 96.26 -27.16
N ARG A 329 28.26 96.13 -28.11
CA ARG A 329 28.51 96.40 -29.54
C ARG A 329 28.84 97.86 -29.79
N VAL A 330 28.07 98.79 -29.21
CA VAL A 330 28.27 100.24 -29.33
C VAL A 330 29.57 100.67 -28.65
N TYR A 331 29.90 100.16 -27.46
CA TYR A 331 31.17 100.46 -26.78
C TYR A 331 32.39 100.00 -27.60
N ARG A 332 32.28 98.86 -28.29
CA ARG A 332 33.31 98.36 -29.20
C ARG A 332 33.48 99.26 -30.43
N GLU A 333 32.38 99.81 -30.95
CA GLU A 333 32.41 100.79 -32.04
C GLU A 333 32.98 102.15 -31.57
N MET A 334 32.57 102.65 -30.40
CA MET A 334 33.13 103.86 -29.79
C MET A 334 34.62 103.72 -29.44
N GLY A 335 35.06 102.55 -28.99
CA GLY A 335 36.48 102.27 -28.71
C GLY A 335 37.33 102.34 -29.98
N ARG A 336 36.83 101.80 -31.10
CA ARG A 336 37.47 101.96 -32.41
C ARG A 336 37.50 103.44 -32.84
N GLN A 337 36.40 104.16 -32.68
CA GLN A 337 36.35 105.58 -33.00
C GLN A 337 37.29 106.43 -32.11
N MET A 338 37.48 106.08 -30.84
CA MET A 338 38.45 106.75 -29.97
C MET A 338 39.89 106.40 -30.32
N GLU A 339 40.19 105.17 -30.75
CA GLU A 339 41.49 104.83 -31.34
C GLU A 339 41.74 105.62 -32.63
N ASP A 340 40.73 105.77 -33.47
CA ASP A 340 40.79 106.56 -34.70
C ASP A 340 41.01 108.06 -34.39
N VAL A 341 40.24 108.65 -33.46
CA VAL A 341 40.37 110.07 -33.04
C VAL A 341 41.69 110.33 -32.32
N ARG A 342 42.19 109.38 -31.51
CA ARG A 342 43.52 109.48 -30.91
C ARG A 342 44.60 109.48 -32.00
N GLY A 343 44.45 108.64 -33.02
CA GLY A 343 45.30 108.65 -34.21
C GLY A 343 45.24 109.99 -34.97
N ASP A 344 44.09 110.66 -35.02
CA ASP A 344 43.93 111.96 -35.68
C ASP A 344 44.42 113.14 -34.85
N LEU A 345 44.33 113.10 -33.52
CA LEU A 345 44.95 114.08 -32.62
C LEU A 345 46.48 114.00 -32.63
N ASP A 346 47.04 112.80 -32.71
CA ASP A 346 48.49 112.59 -32.88
C ASP A 346 48.99 113.15 -34.23
N ARG A 347 48.11 113.35 -35.21
CA ARG A 347 48.42 114.00 -36.50
C ARG A 347 48.33 115.53 -36.50
N LEU A 348 47.64 116.14 -35.53
CA LEU A 348 47.43 117.60 -35.45
C LEU A 348 48.39 118.34 -34.50
N ASN A 349 49.13 117.60 -33.67
CA ASN A 349 50.17 118.14 -32.78
C ASN A 349 51.61 117.92 -33.31
N GLY A 350 51.77 117.62 -34.61
CA GLY A 350 53.06 117.43 -35.30
C GLY A 350 53.26 118.42 -36.42
#